data_AF-A0A0F9MYD8-F1
#
_entry.id   AF-A0A0F9MYD8-F1
#
_cell.length_a   1.000
_cell.length_b   1.000
_cell.length_c   1.000
_cell.angle_alpha   90.00
_cell.angle_beta   90.00
_cell.angle_gamma   90.00
#
_symmetry.space_group_name_H-M   'P 1'
#
loop_
_entity.id
_entity.type
_entity.pdbx_description
1 polymer ?
#
loop_
_entity_poly.entity_id
_entity_poly.type
_entity_poly.pdbx_seq_one_letter_code
_entity_poly.pdbx_strand_id
1 'polypeptide(L)'
;MTTLTETQLPLTGLELKERGIASVSRYRWVDNARVAAVALAQHCGWVTSDRLHDVMTPPPHPSCYGAIFNDKRFKWTGEWVQSKRPSAHARMIRVWRLA
;
A
#
# COMPACT_ATOMS: atom_id res chain seq x y z
N MET A 1 24.65 29.17 28.86
CA MET A 1 24.69 28.13 27.80
C MET A 1 23.42 28.29 27.00
N THR A 2 23.51 28.87 25.81
CA THR A 2 22.37 29.12 24.93
C THR A 2 22.18 27.89 24.05
N THR A 3 21.12 27.13 24.27
CA THR A 3 20.75 26.02 23.39
C THR A 3 20.29 26.61 22.05
N LEU A 4 21.08 26.40 21.01
CA LEU A 4 20.67 26.68 19.63
C LEU A 4 19.56 25.68 19.28
N THR A 5 18.35 26.18 19.11
CA THR A 5 17.22 25.40 18.59
C THR A 5 17.53 25.09 17.13
N GLU A 6 17.89 23.85 16.85
CA GLU A 6 18.16 23.36 15.50
C GLU A 6 16.85 23.41 14.70
N THR A 7 16.75 24.35 13.77
CA THR A 7 15.57 24.50 12.89
C THR A 7 15.52 23.29 11.95
N GLN A 8 14.71 22.29 12.29
CA GLN A 8 14.47 21.14 11.41
C GLN A 8 13.82 21.59 10.10
N LEU A 9 14.48 21.33 8.98
CA LEU A 9 13.93 21.57 7.65
C LEU A 9 12.65 20.73 7.44
N PRO A 10 11.66 21.26 6.69
CA PRO A 10 10.45 20.52 6.39
C PRO A 10 10.76 19.26 5.58
N LEU A 11 10.07 18.17 5.89
CA LEU A 11 10.19 16.91 5.18
C LEU A 11 9.75 17.06 3.73
N THR A 12 10.44 16.37 2.84
CA THR A 12 10.03 16.22 1.45
C THR A 12 8.74 15.39 1.33
N GLY A 13 8.04 15.55 0.20
CA GLY A 13 6.85 14.73 -0.09
C GLY A 13 7.14 13.22 -0.15
N LEU A 14 8.36 12.83 -0.54
CA LEU A 14 8.79 11.44 -0.54
C LEU A 14 8.94 10.90 0.89
N GLU A 15 9.61 11.64 1.77
CA GLU A 15 9.77 11.26 3.18
C GLU A 15 8.42 11.18 3.89
N LEU A 16 7.50 12.11 3.60
CA LEU A 16 6.13 12.06 4.14
C LEU A 16 5.39 10.80 3.67
N LYS A 17 5.54 10.43 2.39
CA LYS A 17 4.96 9.19 1.85
C LYS A 17 5.55 7.95 2.52
N GLU A 18 6.86 7.88 2.67
CA GLU A 18 7.55 6.76 3.32
C GLU A 18 7.15 6.63 4.78
N ARG A 19 7.12 7.73 5.53
CA ARG A 19 6.60 7.76 6.91
C ARG A 19 5.14 7.34 6.97
N GLY A 20 4.32 7.76 6.02
CA GLY A 20 2.92 7.33 5.92
C GLY A 20 2.78 5.83 5.73
N ILE A 21 3.55 5.24 4.81
CA ILE A 21 3.56 3.79 4.57
C ILE A 21 4.08 3.04 5.80
N ALA A 22 5.19 3.48 6.39
CA ALA A 22 5.74 2.88 7.60
C ALA A 22 4.72 2.91 8.77
N SER A 23 4.03 4.03 8.92
CA SER A 23 2.99 4.21 9.94
C SER A 23 1.86 3.18 9.80
N VAL A 24 1.37 2.90 8.60
CA VAL A 24 0.29 1.92 8.41
C VAL A 24 0.78 0.48 8.29
N SER A 25 2.05 0.25 7.95
CA SER A 25 2.64 -1.09 7.82
C SER A 25 2.67 -1.88 9.13
N ARG A 26 2.56 -1.20 10.28
CA ARG A 26 2.54 -1.83 11.61
C ARG A 26 1.23 -2.53 11.96
N TYR A 27 0.14 -2.29 11.22
CA TYR A 27 -1.14 -2.90 11.52
C TYR A 27 -1.10 -4.40 11.16
N ARG A 28 -1.52 -5.28 12.09
CA ARG A 28 -1.67 -6.73 11.81
C ARG A 28 -2.55 -7.01 10.58
N TRP A 29 -3.49 -6.11 10.29
CA TRP A 29 -4.30 -6.15 9.08
C TRP A 29 -3.44 -6.20 7.81
N VAL A 30 -2.34 -5.42 7.74
CA VAL A 30 -1.44 -5.41 6.59
C VAL A 30 -0.73 -6.74 6.42
N ASP A 31 -0.30 -7.39 7.50
CA ASP A 31 0.33 -8.71 7.42
C ASP A 31 -0.64 -9.78 6.92
N ASN A 32 -1.87 -9.79 7.44
CA ASN A 32 -2.93 -10.67 6.95
C ASN A 32 -3.25 -10.40 5.47
N ALA A 33 -3.31 -9.12 5.08
CA ALA A 33 -3.55 -8.74 3.70
C ALA A 33 -2.41 -9.15 2.76
N ARG A 34 -1.14 -9.14 3.23
CA ARG A 34 0.01 -9.68 2.47
C ARG A 34 -0.11 -11.18 2.26
N VAL A 35 -0.55 -11.94 3.27
CA VAL A 35 -0.81 -13.38 3.15
C VAL A 35 -1.90 -13.64 2.10
N ALA A 36 -3.03 -12.92 2.17
CA ALA A 36 -4.10 -13.02 1.19
C ALA A 36 -3.64 -12.62 -0.22
N ALA A 37 -2.82 -11.57 -0.34
CA ALA A 37 -2.27 -11.12 -1.61
C ALA A 37 -1.33 -12.15 -2.24
N VAL A 38 -0.51 -12.83 -1.44
CA VAL A 38 0.32 -13.95 -1.90
C VAL A 38 -0.57 -15.07 -2.43
N ALA A 39 -1.59 -15.50 -1.67
CA ALA A 39 -2.48 -16.57 -2.07
C ALA A 39 -3.22 -16.25 -3.39
N LEU A 40 -3.75 -15.03 -3.52
CA LEU A 40 -4.40 -14.56 -4.76
C LEU A 40 -3.43 -14.53 -5.95
N ALA A 41 -2.22 -14.02 -5.74
CA ALA A 41 -1.20 -13.95 -6.78
C ALA A 41 -0.70 -15.34 -7.19
N GLN A 42 -0.59 -16.29 -6.27
CA GLN A 42 -0.26 -17.69 -6.59
C GLN A 42 -1.35 -18.35 -7.43
N HIS A 43 -2.63 -18.13 -7.07
CA HIS A 43 -3.74 -18.76 -7.77
C HIS A 43 -4.03 -18.14 -9.15
N CYS A 44 -3.86 -16.82 -9.30
CA CYS A 44 -4.25 -16.10 -10.53
C CYS A 44 -3.08 -15.55 -11.34
N GLY A 45 -1.84 -15.63 -10.84
CA GLY A 45 -0.65 -15.01 -11.42
C GLY A 45 -0.52 -13.51 -11.13
N TRP A 46 -1.56 -12.85 -10.62
CA TRP A 46 -1.58 -11.42 -10.32
C TRP A 46 -2.60 -11.04 -9.23
N VAL A 47 -2.43 -9.85 -8.65
CA VAL A 47 -3.31 -9.28 -7.63
C VAL A 47 -3.38 -7.76 -7.74
N THR A 48 -4.53 -7.18 -7.36
CA THR A 48 -4.76 -5.74 -7.24
C THR A 48 -5.34 -5.41 -5.87
N SER A 49 -5.31 -4.12 -5.47
CA SER A 49 -5.97 -3.67 -4.24
C SER A 49 -7.47 -3.93 -4.23
N ASP A 50 -8.13 -3.86 -5.39
CA ASP A 50 -9.57 -4.14 -5.51
C ASP A 50 -9.91 -5.59 -5.14
N ARG A 51 -9.12 -6.58 -5.60
CA ARG A 51 -9.37 -7.98 -5.22
C ARG A 51 -9.21 -8.23 -3.73
N LEU A 52 -8.28 -7.50 -3.09
CA LEU A 52 -8.10 -7.59 -1.64
C LEU A 52 -9.28 -6.96 -0.89
N HIS A 53 -9.86 -5.89 -1.41
CA HIS A 53 -11.09 -5.30 -0.88
C HIS A 53 -12.28 -6.27 -0.86
N ASP A 54 -12.33 -7.24 -1.78
CA ASP A 54 -13.43 -8.19 -1.89
C ASP A 54 -13.32 -9.39 -0.94
N VAL A 55 -12.09 -9.71 -0.48
CA VAL A 55 -11.81 -10.90 0.34
C VAL A 55 -11.35 -10.58 1.76
N MET A 56 -11.08 -9.30 2.06
CA MET A 56 -10.61 -8.85 3.37
C MET A 56 -11.66 -7.99 4.07
N THR A 57 -11.59 -7.98 5.40
CA THR A 57 -12.30 -6.97 6.18
C THR A 57 -11.76 -5.56 5.89
N PRO A 58 -12.54 -4.49 6.10
CA PRO A 58 -12.08 -3.13 5.91
C PRO A 58 -10.78 -2.84 6.71
N PRO A 59 -9.82 -2.11 6.13
CA PRO A 59 -8.60 -1.79 6.84
C PRO A 59 -8.86 -0.75 7.95
N PRO A 60 -7.98 -0.68 8.95
CA PRO A 60 -8.02 0.37 9.97
C PRO A 60 -7.69 1.76 9.38
N HIS A 61 -7.05 1.82 8.22
CA HIS A 61 -6.74 3.07 7.52
C HIS A 61 -6.77 2.87 5.99
N PRO A 62 -7.32 3.80 5.20
CA PRO A 62 -7.40 3.66 3.73
C PRO A 62 -6.03 3.43 3.06
N SER A 63 -4.98 4.09 3.57
CA SER A 63 -3.61 3.95 3.03
C SER A 63 -2.97 2.58 3.25
N CYS A 64 -3.58 1.69 4.06
CA CYS A 64 -3.05 0.34 4.29
C CYS A 64 -2.87 -0.44 2.98
N TYR A 65 -3.75 -0.26 1.99
CA TYR A 65 -3.64 -0.96 0.70
C TYR A 65 -2.33 -0.67 -0.03
N GLY A 66 -1.84 0.58 0.05
CA GLY A 66 -0.55 0.94 -0.53
C GLY A 66 0.64 0.26 0.16
N ALA A 67 0.51 -0.02 1.47
CA ALA A 67 1.57 -0.65 2.26
C ALA A 67 1.68 -2.17 2.07
N ILE A 68 0.63 -2.83 1.59
CA ILE A 68 0.64 -4.26 1.29
C ILE A 68 1.76 -4.58 0.29
N PHE A 69 1.81 -3.79 -0.80
CA PHE A 69 2.73 -4.00 -1.92
C PHE A 69 4.10 -3.33 -1.72
N ASN A 70 4.31 -2.64 -0.59
CA ASN A 70 5.64 -2.20 -0.15
C ASN A 70 6.36 -3.37 0.56
N ASP A 71 6.47 -4.50 -0.12
CA ASP A 71 7.07 -5.74 0.37
C ASP A 71 7.80 -6.41 -0.79
N LYS A 72 9.01 -6.93 -0.53
CA LYS A 72 9.90 -7.51 -1.54
C LYS A 72 9.29 -8.68 -2.32
N ARG A 73 8.24 -9.32 -1.79
CA ARG A 73 7.52 -10.41 -2.45
C ARG A 73 6.72 -9.96 -3.66
N PHE A 74 6.44 -8.67 -3.81
CA PHE A 74 5.61 -8.15 -4.88
C PHE A 74 6.43 -7.33 -5.86
N LYS A 75 6.17 -7.55 -7.15
CA LYS A 75 6.72 -6.76 -8.25
C LYS A 75 5.59 -6.16 -9.05
N TRP A 76 5.68 -4.85 -9.32
CA TRP A 76 4.75 -4.18 -10.22
C TRP A 76 4.95 -4.73 -11.63
N THR A 77 3.85 -5.06 -12.31
CA THR A 77 3.89 -5.64 -13.66
C THR A 77 4.18 -4.60 -14.75
N GLY A 78 4.10 -3.30 -14.42
CA GLY A 78 4.08 -2.21 -15.41
C GLY A 78 2.65 -1.82 -15.83
N GLU A 79 1.66 -2.63 -15.48
CA GLU A 79 0.27 -2.41 -15.87
C GLU A 79 -0.52 -1.63 -14.83
N TRP A 80 -1.48 -0.86 -15.34
CA TRP A 80 -2.50 -0.15 -14.58
C TRP A 80 -3.88 -0.59 -15.04
N VAL A 81 -4.80 -0.73 -14.10
CA VAL A 81 -6.21 -1.02 -14.39
C VAL A 81 -7.10 -0.01 -13.70
N GLN A 82 -8.25 0.29 -14.31
CA GLN A 82 -9.26 1.13 -13.68
C GLN A 82 -9.93 0.36 -12.53
N SER A 83 -9.99 0.96 -11.35
CA SER A 83 -10.70 0.40 -10.21
C SER A 83 -12.20 0.31 -10.51
N LYS A 84 -12.82 -0.81 -10.12
CA LYS A 84 -14.27 -1.04 -10.26
C LYS A 84 -15.06 -0.53 -9.04
N ARG A 85 -14.36 -0.10 -7.99
CA ARG A 85 -14.98 0.39 -6.75
C ARG A 85 -15.64 1.76 -7.01
N PRO A 86 -16.87 2.00 -6.51
CA PRO A 86 -17.50 3.31 -6.63
C PRO A 86 -16.63 4.38 -5.97
N SER A 87 -16.20 5.37 -6.75
CA SER A 87 -15.57 6.57 -6.21
C SER A 87 -15.78 7.75 -7.16
N ALA A 88 -15.79 8.96 -6.62
CA ALA A 88 -16.03 10.19 -7.39
C ALA A 88 -14.92 10.49 -8.43
N HIS A 89 -13.78 9.79 -8.36
CA HIS A 89 -12.67 9.95 -9.28
C HIS A 89 -12.29 8.60 -9.87
N ALA A 90 -12.18 8.47 -11.18
CA ALA A 90 -11.66 7.25 -11.79
C ALA A 90 -10.23 6.98 -11.24
N ARG A 91 -10.08 5.91 -10.42
CA ARG A 91 -8.82 5.57 -9.78
C ARG A 91 -8.12 4.48 -10.56
N MET A 92 -6.95 4.80 -11.12
CA MET A 92 -6.05 3.80 -11.68
C MET A 92 -5.30 3.10 -10.55
N ILE A 93 -5.31 1.77 -10.54
CA ILE A 93 -4.60 0.94 -9.58
C ILE A 93 -3.59 0.05 -10.30
N ARG A 94 -2.48 -0.26 -9.62
CA ARG A 94 -1.41 -1.10 -10.16
C ARG A 94 -1.78 -2.57 -10.08
N VAL A 95 -1.30 -3.33 -11.06
CA VAL A 95 -1.32 -4.79 -11.05
C VAL A 95 0.01 -5.31 -10.51
N TRP A 96 -0.05 -6.24 -9.56
CA TRP A 96 1.13 -6.81 -8.91
C TRP A 96 1.20 -8.30 -9.17
N ARG A 97 2.42 -8.83 -9.24
CA ARG A 97 2.69 -10.28 -9.24
C ARG A 97 3.70 -10.61 -8.15
N LEU A 98 3.88 -11.90 -7.88
CA LEU A 98 5.00 -12.33 -7.07
C LEU A 98 6.32 -12.07 -7.81
N ALA A 99 7.31 -11.58 -7.07
CA ALA A 99 8.62 -11.19 -7.58
C ALA A 99 9.41 -12.38 -8.14
#